data_AF-A0A257RJ58-F1
#
_entry.id   AF-A0A257RJ58-F1
#
_cell.length_a   1.000
_cell.length_b   1.000
_cell.length_c   1.000
_cell.angle_alpha   90.00
_cell.angle_beta   90.00
_cell.angle_gamma   90.00
#
_symmetry.space_group_name_H-M   'P 1'
#
loop_
_entity.id
_entity.type
_entity.pdbx_description
1 polymer ?
#
loop_
_entity_poly.entity_id
_entity_poly.type
_entity_poly.pdbx_seq_one_letter_code
_entity_poly.pdbx_strand_id
1 'polypeptide(L)'
;MPPTFADLGVPAELTSRLASRGLVDAFPIQEAALPDALAGRDVVGQAVTGSGKTLAFGLALLARLTPARPRRPRALVLTPTRELAAQVQRELAALVRDPRRVLSVYGGTPYAAARKALAHGVDVVVACPGRLEDLLAQGTLSLGEVETVVVDEADRMADMGFLPAVRRILGQVASTHQTMLFSATMGPDVASLISTFTRDPARHDVVGPVTEVPVDHHFVKVAHTERVDATARLLDEHERAIVFTRTKHGADRLARQLNDRGVSAVALHGGRSQGQRDRALKDMSAGRVRALVATDVAARGIHVEALPAVVHFDPPTQSADYVHRSGRTGRAGAPGVVVSLVTPETSAHVRQIQRSLGLEPGATSPTTPQGTTPASTEAPRAPYAPRSSAGRRETSPRPPRAREPRRANGSSEATTGTREATTGTREA
;
A
#
# COMPACT_ATOMS: atom_id res chain seq x y z
N MET A 1 -0.68 -31.22 -11.15
CA MET A 1 -0.03 -29.92 -11.44
C MET A 1 -1.10 -28.85 -11.27
N PRO A 2 -0.77 -27.68 -10.70
CA PRO A 2 -1.71 -26.56 -10.70
C PRO A 2 -2.11 -26.22 -12.15
N PRO A 3 -3.37 -25.83 -12.42
CA PRO A 3 -3.79 -25.42 -13.75
C PRO A 3 -3.04 -24.14 -14.18
N THR A 4 -2.75 -24.04 -15.47
CA THR A 4 -2.19 -22.81 -16.03
C THR A 4 -3.28 -21.75 -16.21
N PHE A 5 -2.90 -20.48 -16.36
CA PHE A 5 -3.86 -19.43 -16.71
C PHE A 5 -4.61 -19.69 -18.02
N ALA A 6 -3.99 -20.39 -18.97
CA ALA A 6 -4.65 -20.76 -20.23
C ALA A 6 -5.76 -21.79 -19.99
N ASP A 7 -5.52 -22.77 -19.12
CA ASP A 7 -6.53 -23.78 -18.75
C ASP A 7 -7.75 -23.15 -18.06
N LEU A 8 -7.54 -22.04 -17.36
CA LEU A 8 -8.60 -21.26 -16.68
C LEU A 8 -9.35 -20.31 -17.63
N GLY A 9 -9.03 -20.31 -18.93
CA GLY A 9 -9.72 -19.50 -19.95
C GLY A 9 -9.19 -18.06 -20.11
N VAL A 10 -8.01 -17.74 -19.55
CA VAL A 10 -7.41 -16.40 -19.73
C VAL A 10 -6.97 -16.21 -21.18
N PRO A 11 -7.29 -15.07 -21.84
CA PRO A 11 -6.90 -14.81 -23.22
C PRO A 11 -5.40 -14.90 -23.50
N ALA A 12 -5.04 -15.39 -24.68
CA ALA A 12 -3.65 -15.65 -25.09
C ALA A 12 -2.72 -14.42 -24.98
N GLU A 13 -3.22 -13.21 -25.24
CA GLU A 13 -2.41 -11.99 -25.08
C GLU A 13 -1.98 -11.77 -23.61
N LEU A 14 -2.87 -12.04 -22.66
CA LEU A 14 -2.56 -11.88 -21.23
C LEU A 14 -1.66 -13.01 -20.73
N THR A 15 -1.93 -14.26 -21.13
CA THR A 15 -1.09 -15.40 -20.73
C THR A 15 0.33 -15.29 -21.27
N SER A 16 0.52 -14.79 -22.50
CA SER A 16 1.85 -14.52 -23.05
C SER A 16 2.63 -13.48 -22.22
N ARG A 17 1.96 -12.40 -21.80
CA ARG A 17 2.58 -11.38 -20.93
C ARG A 17 2.92 -11.94 -19.55
N LEU A 18 2.04 -12.76 -18.96
CA LEU A 18 2.32 -13.45 -17.70
C LEU A 18 3.53 -14.38 -17.82
N ALA A 19 3.59 -15.19 -18.88
CA ALA A 19 4.70 -16.10 -19.14
C ALA A 19 6.04 -15.35 -19.28
N SER A 20 6.06 -14.19 -19.94
CA SER A 20 7.26 -13.34 -20.03
C SER A 20 7.78 -12.82 -18.68
N ARG A 21 6.92 -12.85 -17.66
CA ARG A 21 7.21 -12.48 -16.27
C ARG A 21 7.49 -13.70 -15.37
N GLY A 22 7.53 -14.92 -15.94
CA GLY A 22 7.68 -16.17 -15.19
C GLY A 22 6.44 -16.59 -14.39
N LEU A 23 5.27 -16.03 -14.69
CA LEU A 23 4.01 -16.33 -14.02
C LEU A 23 3.21 -17.31 -14.90
N VAL A 24 3.31 -18.60 -14.62
CA VAL A 24 2.68 -19.66 -15.43
C VAL A 24 1.55 -20.35 -14.67
N ASP A 25 1.81 -20.68 -13.40
CA ASP A 25 0.89 -21.42 -12.55
C ASP A 25 -0.05 -20.47 -11.79
N ALA A 26 -1.33 -20.87 -11.69
CA ALA A 26 -2.31 -20.14 -10.91
C ALA A 26 -2.23 -20.49 -9.42
N PHE A 27 -2.57 -19.52 -8.57
CA PHE A 27 -2.77 -19.71 -7.13
C PHE A 27 -4.21 -20.11 -6.83
N PRO A 28 -4.52 -20.75 -5.69
CA PRO A 28 -5.86 -21.25 -5.38
C PRO A 28 -7.01 -20.24 -5.55
N ILE A 29 -6.82 -18.97 -5.15
CA ILE A 29 -7.85 -17.93 -5.37
C ILE A 29 -8.06 -17.63 -6.85
N GLN A 30 -7.01 -17.72 -7.67
CA GLN A 30 -7.06 -17.47 -9.11
C GLN A 30 -7.76 -18.62 -9.80
N GLU A 31 -7.43 -19.87 -9.43
CA GLU A 31 -8.10 -21.07 -9.92
C GLU A 31 -9.61 -21.04 -9.65
N ALA A 32 -9.99 -20.68 -8.42
CA ALA A 32 -11.37 -20.64 -8.01
C ALA A 32 -12.14 -19.50 -8.68
N ALA A 33 -11.58 -18.28 -8.69
CA ALA A 33 -12.33 -17.09 -9.09
C ALA A 33 -12.29 -16.76 -10.59
N LEU A 34 -11.23 -17.13 -11.31
CA LEU A 34 -11.06 -16.71 -12.71
C LEU A 34 -12.17 -17.20 -13.65
N PRO A 35 -12.61 -18.48 -13.60
CA PRO A 35 -13.64 -18.95 -14.52
C PRO A 35 -14.95 -18.16 -14.41
N ASP A 36 -15.44 -17.93 -13.18
CA ASP A 36 -16.65 -17.15 -12.92
C ASP A 36 -16.46 -15.66 -13.27
N ALA A 37 -15.30 -15.09 -12.92
CA ALA A 37 -14.99 -13.69 -13.22
C ALA A 37 -14.90 -13.42 -14.73
N LEU A 38 -14.29 -14.34 -15.50
CA LEU A 38 -14.19 -14.25 -16.96
C LEU A 38 -15.55 -14.41 -17.64
N ALA A 39 -16.44 -15.23 -17.07
CA ALA A 39 -17.83 -15.35 -17.51
C ALA A 39 -18.67 -14.09 -17.21
N GLY A 40 -18.12 -13.10 -16.50
CA GLY A 40 -18.79 -11.84 -16.18
C GLY A 40 -19.73 -11.91 -14.98
N ARG A 41 -19.71 -13.01 -14.20
CA ARG A 41 -20.46 -13.13 -12.96
C ARG A 41 -19.85 -12.23 -11.88
N ASP A 42 -20.68 -11.74 -10.97
CA ASP A 42 -20.15 -11.10 -9.77
C ASP A 42 -19.38 -12.13 -8.93
N VAL A 43 -18.32 -11.68 -8.26
CA VAL A 43 -17.43 -12.57 -7.50
C VAL A 43 -17.22 -12.02 -6.11
N VAL A 44 -17.28 -12.90 -5.10
CA VAL A 44 -16.85 -12.63 -3.74
C VAL A 44 -15.73 -13.61 -3.41
N GLY A 45 -14.51 -13.10 -3.31
CA GLY A 45 -13.33 -13.87 -2.97
C GLY A 45 -12.87 -13.62 -1.53
N GLN A 46 -12.87 -14.65 -0.70
CA GLN A 46 -12.23 -14.61 0.61
C GLN A 46 -10.81 -15.17 0.51
N ALA A 47 -9.81 -14.31 0.70
CA ALA A 47 -8.40 -14.70 0.64
C ALA A 47 -7.50 -13.71 1.40
N VAL A 48 -6.39 -14.19 1.96
CA VAL A 48 -5.42 -13.36 2.69
C VAL A 48 -4.54 -12.53 1.75
N THR A 49 -3.80 -11.54 2.28
CA THR A 49 -2.84 -10.78 1.47
C THR A 49 -1.72 -11.71 0.99
N GLY A 50 -1.30 -11.56 -0.27
CA GLY A 50 -0.25 -12.40 -0.87
C GLY A 50 -0.77 -13.65 -1.57
N SER A 51 -2.08 -13.96 -1.47
CA SER A 51 -2.70 -15.09 -2.19
C SER A 51 -2.87 -14.85 -3.70
N GLY A 52 -2.33 -13.77 -4.28
CA GLY A 52 -2.42 -13.53 -5.73
C GLY A 52 -3.76 -12.94 -6.21
N LYS A 53 -4.58 -12.38 -5.31
CA LYS A 53 -5.89 -11.75 -5.62
C LYS A 53 -5.84 -10.73 -6.76
N THR A 54 -4.77 -9.93 -6.82
CA THR A 54 -4.61 -8.89 -7.83
C THR A 54 -4.64 -9.43 -9.25
N LEU A 55 -4.01 -10.59 -9.50
CA LEU A 55 -4.08 -11.22 -10.81
C LEU A 55 -5.43 -11.91 -11.05
N ALA A 56 -6.08 -12.44 -10.01
CA ALA A 56 -7.42 -13.04 -10.15
C ALA A 56 -8.44 -12.04 -10.72
N PHE A 57 -8.61 -10.88 -10.07
CA PHE A 57 -9.53 -9.86 -10.60
C PHE A 57 -8.94 -9.11 -11.79
N GLY A 58 -7.62 -8.92 -11.82
CA GLY A 58 -6.95 -8.11 -12.83
C GLY A 58 -7.06 -8.74 -14.22
N LEU A 59 -6.86 -10.05 -14.32
CA LEU A 59 -6.97 -10.75 -15.60
C LEU A 59 -8.41 -10.77 -16.11
N ALA A 60 -9.39 -11.03 -15.24
CA ALA A 60 -10.80 -10.99 -15.60
C ALA A 60 -11.24 -9.58 -16.06
N LEU A 61 -10.84 -8.55 -15.32
CA LEU A 61 -11.10 -7.15 -15.67
C LEU A 61 -10.48 -6.80 -17.03
N LEU A 62 -9.20 -7.12 -17.26
CA LEU A 62 -8.50 -6.80 -18.50
C LEU A 62 -9.03 -7.59 -19.70
N ALA A 63 -9.44 -8.84 -19.51
CA ALA A 63 -9.99 -9.69 -20.57
C ALA A 63 -11.31 -9.13 -21.15
N ARG A 64 -12.08 -8.41 -20.33
CA ARG A 64 -13.37 -7.80 -20.71
C ARG A 64 -13.27 -6.30 -20.99
N LEU A 65 -12.06 -5.73 -20.90
CA LEU A 65 -11.84 -4.29 -20.97
C LEU A 65 -12.06 -3.76 -22.39
N THR A 66 -12.83 -2.70 -22.50
CA THR A 66 -13.05 -1.97 -23.74
C THR A 66 -12.34 -0.60 -23.68
N PRO A 67 -12.00 0.02 -24.83
CA PRO A 67 -11.40 1.34 -24.84
C PRO A 67 -12.32 2.41 -24.21
N ALA A 68 -11.75 3.21 -23.31
CA ALA A 68 -12.41 4.34 -22.66
C ALA A 68 -12.39 5.61 -23.52
N ARG A 69 -13.45 6.40 -23.33
CA ARG A 69 -13.52 7.80 -23.78
C ARG A 69 -12.85 8.72 -22.75
N PRO A 70 -12.43 9.94 -23.15
CA PRO A 70 -11.92 10.93 -22.21
C PRO A 70 -12.83 11.12 -20.99
N ARG A 71 -12.25 11.05 -19.78
CA ARG A 71 -12.94 11.22 -18.48
C ARG A 71 -14.02 10.16 -18.16
N ARG A 72 -14.10 9.07 -18.92
CA ARG A 72 -15.10 8.00 -18.80
C ARG A 72 -14.41 6.62 -18.75
N PRO A 73 -13.77 6.26 -17.62
CA PRO A 73 -13.14 4.96 -17.48
C PRO A 73 -14.14 3.81 -17.61
N ARG A 74 -13.66 2.63 -18.02
CA ARG A 74 -14.47 1.41 -18.19
C ARG A 74 -14.35 0.46 -17.02
N ALA A 75 -13.28 0.57 -16.23
CA ALA A 75 -13.12 -0.20 -15.01
C ALA A 75 -12.64 0.64 -13.82
N LEU A 76 -13.11 0.26 -12.63
CA LEU A 76 -12.75 0.88 -11.36
C LEU A 76 -12.24 -0.18 -10.38
N VAL A 77 -11.10 0.06 -9.75
CA VAL A 77 -10.58 -0.74 -8.64
C VAL A 77 -10.44 0.13 -7.41
N LEU A 78 -11.23 -0.16 -6.36
CA LEU A 78 -11.14 0.50 -5.07
C LEU A 78 -10.17 -0.26 -4.16
N THR A 79 -9.29 0.49 -3.51
CA THR A 79 -8.26 -0.04 -2.59
C THR A 79 -8.17 0.85 -1.34
N PRO A 80 -7.92 0.29 -0.14
CA PRO A 80 -7.84 1.06 1.11
C PRO A 80 -6.63 1.99 1.20
N THR A 81 -5.49 1.63 0.58
CA THR A 81 -4.22 2.34 0.79
C THR A 81 -3.56 2.76 -0.52
N ARG A 82 -2.73 3.80 -0.41
CA ARG A 82 -1.98 4.38 -1.54
C ARG A 82 -1.02 3.36 -2.15
N GLU A 83 -0.40 2.56 -1.29
CA GLU A 83 0.58 1.54 -1.67
C GLU A 83 -0.08 0.43 -2.46
N LEU A 84 -1.24 -0.06 -1.99
CA LEU A 84 -2.00 -1.07 -2.70
C LEU A 84 -2.51 -0.52 -4.04
N ALA A 85 -3.02 0.72 -4.06
CA ALA A 85 -3.42 1.36 -5.31
C ALA A 85 -2.28 1.44 -6.33
N ALA A 86 -1.09 1.87 -5.90
CA ALA A 86 0.09 1.96 -6.76
C ALA A 86 0.57 0.58 -7.23
N GLN A 87 0.48 -0.43 -6.37
CA GLN A 87 0.84 -1.80 -6.71
C GLN A 87 -0.11 -2.40 -7.73
N VAL A 88 -1.42 -2.33 -7.49
CA VAL A 88 -2.44 -2.82 -8.43
C VAL A 88 -2.28 -2.11 -9.77
N GLN A 89 -2.06 -0.79 -9.78
CA GLN A 89 -1.80 -0.05 -11.01
C GLN A 89 -0.57 -0.60 -11.75
N ARG A 90 0.57 -0.83 -11.07
CA ARG A 90 1.76 -1.40 -11.72
C ARG A 90 1.51 -2.79 -12.28
N GLU A 91 0.82 -3.64 -11.53
CA GLU A 91 0.49 -5.00 -11.97
C GLU A 91 -0.38 -5.00 -13.23
N LEU A 92 -1.46 -4.21 -13.25
CA LEU A 92 -2.33 -4.10 -14.42
C LEU A 92 -1.63 -3.42 -15.59
N ALA A 93 -0.83 -2.38 -15.33
CA ALA A 93 -0.11 -1.65 -16.36
C ALA A 93 0.93 -2.52 -17.09
N ALA A 94 1.52 -3.51 -16.41
CA ALA A 94 2.42 -4.48 -17.02
C ALA A 94 1.72 -5.47 -17.96
N LEU A 95 0.39 -5.60 -17.85
CA LEU A 95 -0.42 -6.57 -18.60
C LEU A 95 -1.15 -5.94 -19.80
N VAL A 96 -1.10 -4.63 -19.98
CA VAL A 96 -1.73 -3.92 -21.10
C VAL A 96 -0.72 -3.41 -22.12
N ARG A 97 -1.18 -3.11 -23.34
CA ARG A 97 -0.33 -2.55 -24.42
C ARG A 97 0.18 -1.15 -24.10
N ASP A 98 -0.70 -0.27 -23.61
CA ASP A 98 -0.34 1.10 -23.20
C ASP A 98 -0.52 1.26 -21.68
N PRO A 99 0.57 1.24 -20.90
CA PRO A 99 0.55 1.43 -19.44
C PRO A 99 -0.15 2.71 -18.99
N ARG A 100 -0.21 3.75 -19.84
CA ARG A 100 -0.82 5.05 -19.51
C ARG A 100 -2.35 4.97 -19.41
N ARG A 101 -2.95 3.87 -19.89
CA ARG A 101 -4.39 3.62 -19.81
C ARG A 101 -4.84 3.08 -18.44
N VAL A 102 -3.89 2.81 -17.53
CA VAL A 102 -4.17 2.41 -16.14
C VAL A 102 -3.65 3.51 -15.20
N LEU A 103 -4.57 4.20 -14.51
CA LEU A 103 -4.25 5.33 -13.65
C LEU A 103 -4.53 5.01 -12.18
N SER A 104 -3.58 5.27 -11.29
CA SER A 104 -3.82 5.27 -9.85
C SER A 104 -4.11 6.67 -9.30
N VAL A 105 -5.18 6.85 -8.53
CA VAL A 105 -5.52 8.11 -7.85
C VAL A 105 -5.74 7.91 -6.35
N TYR A 106 -4.92 8.57 -5.54
CA TYR A 106 -4.99 8.46 -4.08
C TYR A 106 -4.42 9.73 -3.43
N GLY A 107 -4.58 9.88 -2.12
CA GLY A 107 -4.09 11.06 -1.39
C GLY A 107 -2.60 11.31 -1.65
N GLY A 108 -2.23 12.54 -2.00
CA GLY A 108 -0.83 12.91 -2.29
C GLY A 108 -0.43 12.85 -3.77
N THR A 109 -1.22 12.25 -4.67
CA THR A 109 -0.99 12.47 -6.12
C THR A 109 -1.43 13.88 -6.52
N PRO A 110 -0.77 14.57 -7.47
CA PRO A 110 -1.20 15.90 -7.91
C PRO A 110 -2.53 15.86 -8.70
N TYR A 111 -3.51 16.69 -8.33
CA TYR A 111 -4.80 16.77 -9.05
C TYR A 111 -4.61 17.11 -10.54
N ALA A 112 -3.67 17.99 -10.87
CA ALA A 112 -3.38 18.37 -12.25
C ALA A 112 -2.91 17.17 -13.11
N ALA A 113 -2.13 16.27 -12.52
CA ALA A 113 -1.66 15.07 -13.21
C ALA A 113 -2.82 14.11 -13.49
N ALA A 114 -3.70 13.88 -12.50
CA ALA A 114 -4.90 13.06 -12.67
C ALA A 114 -5.84 13.66 -13.74
N ARG A 115 -6.12 14.96 -13.68
CA ARG A 115 -6.93 15.68 -14.69
C ARG A 115 -6.38 15.52 -16.10
N LYS A 116 -5.06 15.72 -16.26
CA LYS A 116 -4.40 15.56 -17.56
C LYS A 116 -4.55 14.13 -18.07
N ALA A 117 -4.22 13.12 -17.26
CA ALA A 117 -4.33 11.72 -17.67
C ALA A 117 -5.76 11.34 -18.08
N LEU A 118 -6.75 11.68 -17.24
CA LEU A 118 -8.16 11.40 -17.51
C LEU A 118 -8.67 12.09 -18.79
N ALA A 119 -8.18 13.30 -19.10
CA ALA A 119 -8.52 13.99 -20.34
C ALA A 119 -7.99 13.30 -21.61
N HIS A 120 -6.95 12.46 -21.51
CA HIS A 120 -6.43 11.68 -22.64
C HIS A 120 -7.15 10.31 -22.79
N GLY A 121 -8.05 9.96 -21.87
CA GLY A 121 -8.73 8.66 -21.85
C GLY A 121 -7.92 7.59 -21.12
N VAL A 122 -8.48 7.12 -20.01
CA VAL A 122 -7.93 6.07 -19.14
C VAL A 122 -8.94 4.95 -19.08
N ASP A 123 -8.51 3.71 -19.34
CA ASP A 123 -9.40 2.54 -19.35
C ASP A 123 -9.72 2.07 -17.93
N VAL A 124 -8.71 2.03 -17.06
CA VAL A 124 -8.80 1.53 -15.68
C VAL A 124 -8.37 2.60 -14.69
N VAL A 125 -9.24 2.91 -13.73
CA VAL A 125 -8.91 3.76 -12.58
C VAL A 125 -8.76 2.88 -11.34
N VAL A 126 -7.58 2.91 -10.72
CA VAL A 126 -7.31 2.32 -9.40
C VAL A 126 -7.31 3.44 -8.37
N ALA A 127 -8.11 3.38 -7.31
CA ALA A 127 -8.29 4.52 -6.44
C ALA A 127 -8.45 4.20 -4.96
N CYS A 128 -8.01 5.15 -4.12
CA CYS A 128 -8.48 5.24 -2.75
C CYS A 128 -9.78 6.07 -2.68
N PRO A 129 -10.78 5.68 -1.88
CA PRO A 129 -12.12 6.27 -1.90
C PRO A 129 -12.13 7.80 -1.80
N GLY A 130 -11.50 8.38 -0.78
CA GLY A 130 -11.56 9.84 -0.57
C GLY A 130 -11.04 10.67 -1.74
N ARG A 131 -9.93 10.25 -2.38
CA ARG A 131 -9.41 10.98 -3.55
C ARG A 131 -10.31 10.83 -4.77
N LEU A 132 -10.94 9.67 -4.94
CA LEU A 132 -11.86 9.47 -6.04
C LEU A 132 -13.11 10.35 -5.87
N GLU A 133 -13.66 10.44 -4.66
CA GLU A 133 -14.78 11.34 -4.36
C GLU A 133 -14.45 12.80 -4.71
N ASP A 134 -13.26 13.29 -4.36
CA ASP A 134 -12.85 14.65 -4.72
C ASP A 134 -12.87 14.87 -6.24
N LEU A 135 -12.36 13.91 -7.02
CA LEU A 135 -12.29 14.01 -8.48
C LEU A 135 -13.67 13.92 -9.12
N LEU A 136 -14.57 13.11 -8.56
CA LEU A 136 -15.97 13.01 -8.99
C LEU A 136 -16.72 14.32 -8.68
N ALA A 137 -16.56 14.87 -7.47
CA ALA A 137 -17.17 16.13 -7.07
C ALA A 137 -16.70 17.31 -7.94
N GLN A 138 -15.44 17.28 -8.41
CA GLN A 138 -14.90 18.27 -9.34
C GLN A 138 -15.32 18.06 -10.81
N GLY A 139 -16.11 17.02 -11.12
CA GLY A 139 -16.47 16.67 -12.50
C GLY A 139 -15.27 16.27 -13.37
N THR A 140 -14.16 15.85 -12.74
CA THR A 140 -12.93 15.47 -13.46
C THR A 140 -13.09 14.15 -14.21
N LEU A 141 -13.92 13.25 -13.69
CA LEU A 141 -14.36 12.02 -14.34
C LEU A 141 -15.80 11.69 -13.96
N SER A 142 -16.36 10.68 -14.62
CA SER A 142 -17.65 10.09 -14.25
C SER A 142 -17.59 8.57 -14.40
N LEU A 143 -18.29 7.87 -13.51
CA LEU A 143 -18.34 6.41 -13.46
C LEU A 143 -19.50 5.80 -14.26
N GLY A 144 -20.27 6.61 -14.99
CA GLY A 144 -21.47 6.14 -15.71
C GLY A 144 -21.21 5.17 -16.87
N GLU A 145 -19.95 4.95 -17.25
CA GLU A 145 -19.54 3.97 -18.29
C GLU A 145 -18.68 2.85 -17.73
N VAL A 146 -18.55 2.76 -16.40
CA VAL A 146 -17.82 1.67 -15.75
C VAL A 146 -18.65 0.39 -15.86
N GLU A 147 -18.04 -0.64 -16.41
CA GLU A 147 -18.64 -1.97 -16.65
C GLU A 147 -18.13 -3.01 -15.67
N THR A 148 -17.00 -2.74 -15.02
CA THR A 148 -16.39 -3.64 -14.04
C THR A 148 -15.89 -2.85 -12.85
N VAL A 149 -16.31 -3.27 -11.66
CA VAL A 149 -15.87 -2.70 -10.40
C VAL A 149 -15.21 -3.78 -9.56
N VAL A 150 -14.07 -3.43 -8.97
CA VAL A 150 -13.37 -4.26 -7.99
C VAL A 150 -13.30 -3.50 -6.66
N VAL A 151 -13.60 -4.20 -5.57
CA VAL A 151 -13.36 -3.72 -4.20
C VAL A 151 -12.36 -4.66 -3.56
N ASP A 152 -11.10 -4.24 -3.42
CA ASP A 152 -10.02 -5.06 -2.85
C ASP A 152 -9.71 -4.65 -1.40
N GLU A 153 -9.48 -5.64 -0.54
CA GLU A 153 -9.36 -5.49 0.92
C GLU A 153 -10.56 -4.71 1.52
N ALA A 154 -11.77 -5.20 1.26
CA ALA A 154 -13.03 -4.57 1.70
C ALA A 154 -13.16 -4.44 3.24
N ASP A 155 -12.71 -5.45 3.98
CA ASP A 155 -12.60 -5.40 5.44
C ASP A 155 -11.68 -4.27 5.91
N ARG A 156 -10.57 -4.02 5.21
CA ARG A 156 -9.68 -2.90 5.54
C ARG A 156 -10.31 -1.55 5.26
N MET A 157 -11.13 -1.44 4.21
CA MET A 157 -11.91 -0.23 4.00
C MET A 157 -12.94 -0.03 5.13
N ALA A 158 -13.48 -1.10 5.71
CA ALA A 158 -14.33 -1.04 6.90
C ALA A 158 -13.55 -0.54 8.13
N ASP A 159 -12.42 -1.17 8.45
CA ASP A 159 -11.56 -0.79 9.59
C ASP A 159 -11.13 0.69 9.55
N MET A 160 -10.94 1.22 8.33
CA MET A 160 -10.51 2.61 8.11
C MET A 160 -11.67 3.61 8.02
N GLY A 161 -12.92 3.16 8.17
CA GLY A 161 -14.11 4.00 8.10
C GLY A 161 -14.42 4.50 6.69
N PHE A 162 -13.94 3.83 5.64
CA PHE A 162 -14.16 4.24 4.25
C PHE A 162 -15.46 3.74 3.64
N LEU A 163 -16.17 2.81 4.27
CA LEU A 163 -17.39 2.24 3.68
C LEU A 163 -18.47 3.26 3.29
N PRO A 164 -18.73 4.35 4.06
CA PRO A 164 -19.65 5.38 3.60
C PRO A 164 -19.24 6.00 2.25
N ALA A 165 -17.94 6.24 2.04
CA ALA A 165 -17.42 6.74 0.77
C ALA A 165 -17.50 5.69 -0.34
N VAL A 166 -17.13 4.43 -0.04
CA VAL A 166 -17.26 3.31 -0.98
C VAL A 166 -18.70 3.18 -1.49
N ARG A 167 -19.69 3.21 -0.58
CA ARG A 167 -21.12 3.12 -0.95
C ARG A 167 -21.55 4.26 -1.89
N ARG A 168 -21.13 5.50 -1.62
CA ARG A 168 -21.44 6.66 -2.47
C ARG A 168 -20.78 6.57 -3.85
N ILE A 169 -19.56 6.04 -3.91
CA ILE A 169 -18.85 5.82 -5.17
C ILE A 169 -19.55 4.74 -6.00
N LEU A 170 -19.83 3.58 -5.38
CA LEU A 170 -20.48 2.47 -6.07
C LEU A 170 -21.89 2.84 -6.54
N GLY A 171 -22.61 3.68 -5.79
CA GLY A 171 -23.90 4.22 -6.19
C GLY A 171 -23.88 5.15 -7.42
N GLN A 172 -22.70 5.59 -7.88
CA GLN A 172 -22.54 6.40 -9.10
C GLN A 172 -22.13 5.57 -10.33
N VAL A 173 -21.89 4.26 -10.16
CA VAL A 173 -21.57 3.36 -11.27
C VAL A 173 -22.85 3.00 -12.04
N ALA A 174 -22.71 2.69 -13.34
CA ALA A 174 -23.82 2.27 -14.18
C ALA A 174 -24.58 1.07 -13.56
N SER A 175 -25.89 0.98 -13.75
CA SER A 175 -26.71 -0.11 -13.17
C SER A 175 -26.32 -1.51 -13.67
N THR A 176 -25.79 -1.60 -14.90
CA THR A 176 -25.32 -2.86 -15.50
C THR A 176 -23.80 -2.91 -15.47
N HIS A 177 -23.24 -3.48 -14.41
CA HIS A 177 -21.81 -3.75 -14.26
C HIS A 177 -21.57 -5.13 -13.61
N GLN A 178 -20.35 -5.62 -13.71
CA GLN A 178 -19.83 -6.72 -12.90
C GLN A 178 -19.16 -6.14 -11.64
N THR A 179 -19.45 -6.74 -10.48
CA THR A 179 -18.78 -6.43 -9.21
C THR A 179 -17.96 -7.62 -8.74
N MET A 180 -16.68 -7.39 -8.48
CA MET A 180 -15.81 -8.35 -7.81
C MET A 180 -15.33 -7.78 -6.47
N LEU A 181 -15.62 -8.46 -5.36
CA LEU A 181 -15.25 -8.03 -4.02
C LEU A 181 -14.29 -9.04 -3.41
N PHE A 182 -13.16 -8.55 -2.91
CA PHE A 182 -12.17 -9.37 -2.23
C PHE A 182 -11.90 -8.87 -0.82
N SER A 183 -11.85 -9.80 0.13
CA SER A 183 -11.65 -9.49 1.55
C SER A 183 -10.93 -10.64 2.24
N ALA A 184 -10.18 -10.37 3.31
CA ALA A 184 -9.64 -11.45 4.14
C ALA A 184 -10.68 -11.98 5.13
N THR A 185 -11.59 -11.09 5.56
CA THR A 185 -12.65 -11.38 6.53
C THR A 185 -14.03 -10.95 6.03
N MET A 186 -15.08 -11.62 6.51
CA MET A 186 -16.47 -11.38 6.11
C MET A 186 -17.31 -10.87 7.29
N GLY A 187 -16.86 -9.77 7.90
CA GLY A 187 -17.62 -9.09 8.96
C GLY A 187 -18.94 -8.48 8.47
N PRO A 188 -19.83 -8.02 9.38
CA PRO A 188 -21.16 -7.50 9.04
C PRO A 188 -21.14 -6.36 8.01
N ASP A 189 -20.14 -5.50 8.13
CA ASP A 189 -19.91 -4.37 7.25
C ASP A 189 -19.61 -4.78 5.79
N VAL A 190 -18.74 -5.79 5.63
CA VAL A 190 -18.40 -6.37 4.33
C VAL A 190 -19.59 -7.15 3.77
N ALA A 191 -20.28 -7.92 4.61
CA ALA A 191 -21.48 -8.65 4.23
C ALA A 191 -22.58 -7.71 3.70
N SER A 192 -22.76 -6.55 4.33
CA SER A 192 -23.69 -5.52 3.86
C SER A 192 -23.26 -4.90 2.53
N LEU A 193 -21.96 -4.75 2.29
CA LEU A 193 -21.45 -4.27 1.00
C LEU A 193 -21.75 -5.29 -0.11
N ILE A 194 -21.50 -6.57 0.16
CA ILE A 194 -21.80 -7.68 -0.77
C ILE A 194 -23.28 -7.68 -1.12
N SER A 195 -24.17 -7.70 -0.13
CA SER A 195 -25.61 -7.79 -0.37
C SER A 195 -26.19 -6.61 -1.14
N THR A 196 -25.57 -5.43 -1.03
CA THR A 196 -26.04 -4.20 -1.68
C THR A 196 -25.53 -4.06 -3.12
N PHE A 197 -24.28 -4.48 -3.40
CA PHE A 197 -23.60 -4.14 -4.66
C PHE A 197 -23.23 -5.34 -5.54
N THR A 198 -23.66 -6.55 -5.16
CA THR A 198 -23.48 -7.75 -6.00
C THR A 198 -24.83 -8.39 -6.36
N ARG A 199 -24.85 -9.15 -7.45
CA ARG A 199 -26.02 -9.89 -7.98
C ARG A 199 -25.64 -11.35 -8.16
N ASP A 200 -26.20 -12.22 -7.32
CA ASP A 200 -25.93 -13.67 -7.30
C ASP A 200 -24.43 -14.02 -7.47
N PRO A 201 -23.55 -13.51 -6.58
CA PRO A 201 -22.12 -13.65 -6.77
C PRO A 201 -21.66 -15.08 -6.60
N ALA A 202 -20.72 -15.50 -7.43
CA ALA A 202 -19.89 -16.68 -7.16
C ALA A 202 -19.06 -16.41 -5.90
N ARG A 203 -19.15 -17.31 -4.92
CA ARG A 203 -18.43 -17.19 -3.64
C ARG A 203 -17.30 -18.20 -3.61
N HIS A 204 -16.08 -17.71 -3.45
CA HIS A 204 -14.89 -18.55 -3.33
C HIS A 204 -14.21 -18.24 -2.01
N ASP A 205 -14.11 -19.25 -1.15
CA ASP A 205 -13.34 -19.19 0.07
C ASP A 205 -12.11 -20.08 -0.08
N VAL A 206 -10.94 -19.45 -0.12
CA VAL A 206 -9.66 -20.17 -0.11
C VAL A 206 -8.84 -19.81 1.13
N VAL A 207 -9.48 -19.17 2.12
CA VAL A 207 -8.92 -19.11 3.47
C VAL A 207 -9.15 -20.48 4.08
N GLY A 208 -8.23 -21.41 3.82
CA GLY A 208 -8.17 -22.64 4.59
C GLY A 208 -8.04 -22.33 6.09
N PRO A 209 -8.30 -23.32 6.98
CA PRO A 209 -7.81 -23.21 8.35
C PRO A 209 -6.32 -22.86 8.26
N VAL A 210 -5.85 -21.92 9.08
CA VAL A 210 -4.45 -21.45 9.10
C VAL A 210 -3.52 -22.65 9.17
N THR A 211 -3.11 -23.15 8.01
CA THR A 211 -2.27 -24.32 7.77
C THR A 211 -1.54 -23.97 6.46
N GLU A 212 -0.24 -24.00 6.33
CA GLU A 212 0.88 -24.21 7.24
C GLU A 212 2.11 -23.88 6.36
N VAL A 213 2.46 -22.60 6.23
CA VAL A 213 3.90 -22.33 6.20
C VAL A 213 4.22 -22.16 7.67
N PRO A 214 5.07 -22.99 8.29
CA PRO A 214 5.38 -22.86 9.70
C PRO A 214 6.00 -21.48 9.89
N VAL A 215 5.19 -20.58 10.43
CA VAL A 215 5.65 -19.30 10.92
C VAL A 215 5.86 -19.51 12.40
N ASP A 216 7.11 -19.42 12.83
CA ASP A 216 7.44 -19.61 14.23
C ASP A 216 7.06 -18.36 15.01
N HIS A 217 6.06 -18.50 15.88
CA HIS A 217 5.51 -17.41 16.68
C HIS A 217 6.17 -17.38 18.07
N HIS A 218 7.08 -16.43 18.27
CA HIS A 218 7.78 -16.23 19.55
C HIS A 218 7.20 -15.05 20.34
N PHE A 219 7.05 -15.24 21.65
CA PHE A 219 6.58 -14.21 22.58
C PHE A 219 7.65 -13.95 23.63
N VAL A 220 8.51 -12.96 23.36
CA VAL A 220 9.71 -12.70 24.15
C VAL A 220 9.38 -11.67 25.23
N LYS A 221 9.47 -12.08 26.49
CA LYS A 221 9.36 -11.15 27.62
C LYS A 221 10.59 -10.25 27.65
N VAL A 222 10.38 -8.94 27.70
CA VAL A 222 11.48 -7.96 27.64
C VAL A 222 11.12 -6.70 28.44
N ALA A 223 12.09 -6.14 29.16
CA ALA A 223 11.89 -4.85 29.83
C ALA A 223 11.79 -3.72 28.80
N HIS A 224 11.08 -2.63 29.11
CA HIS A 224 10.92 -1.50 28.17
C HIS A 224 12.24 -0.96 27.65
N THR A 225 13.25 -0.89 28.50
CA THR A 225 14.59 -0.37 28.19
C THR A 225 15.36 -1.26 27.22
N GLU A 226 15.07 -2.56 27.19
CA GLU A 226 15.84 -3.56 26.44
C GLU A 226 15.24 -3.88 25.06
N ARG A 227 14.02 -3.40 24.78
CA ARG A 227 13.28 -3.73 23.54
C ARG A 227 14.05 -3.37 22.27
N VAL A 228 14.76 -2.25 22.28
CA VAL A 228 15.54 -1.80 21.12
C VAL A 228 16.71 -2.74 20.85
N ASP A 229 17.44 -3.12 21.90
CA ASP A 229 18.60 -4.02 21.80
C ASP A 229 18.15 -5.45 21.46
N ALA A 230 17.00 -5.88 21.97
CA ALA A 230 16.37 -7.13 21.54
C ALA A 230 16.01 -7.10 20.05
N THR A 231 15.44 -5.99 19.55
CA THR A 231 15.10 -5.85 18.13
C THR A 231 16.33 -5.83 17.24
N ALA A 232 17.41 -5.17 17.67
CA ALA A 232 18.67 -5.15 16.92
C ALA A 232 19.28 -6.56 16.78
N ARG A 233 19.32 -7.33 17.88
CA ARG A 233 19.79 -8.73 17.87
C ARG A 233 18.98 -9.62 16.93
N LEU A 234 17.65 -9.51 16.97
CA LEU A 234 16.77 -10.25 16.04
C LEU A 234 17.06 -9.91 14.57
N LEU A 235 17.40 -8.65 14.29
CA LEU A 235 17.75 -8.24 12.94
C LEU A 235 19.12 -8.78 12.52
N ASP A 236 20.06 -8.96 13.44
CA ASP A 236 21.35 -9.65 13.21
C ASP A 236 21.18 -11.13 12.89
N GLU A 237 20.18 -11.78 13.48
CA GLU A 237 19.86 -13.19 13.20
C GLU A 237 19.10 -13.39 11.88
N HIS A 238 18.14 -12.51 11.56
CA HIS A 238 17.22 -12.70 10.43
C HIS A 238 17.47 -11.76 9.23
N GLU A 239 18.55 -10.98 9.25
CA GLU A 239 18.96 -9.97 8.26
C GLU A 239 18.00 -8.80 8.04
N ARG A 240 16.71 -9.06 7.80
CA ARG A 240 15.68 -8.10 7.40
C ARG A 240 14.36 -8.35 8.11
N ALA A 241 13.72 -7.29 8.62
CA ALA A 241 12.41 -7.41 9.23
C ALA A 241 11.52 -6.19 9.00
N ILE A 242 10.21 -6.41 9.03
CA ILE A 242 9.23 -5.35 9.29
C ILE A 242 8.97 -5.27 10.79
N VAL A 243 9.07 -4.07 11.35
CA VAL A 243 8.97 -3.83 12.78
C VAL A 243 7.74 -2.96 13.06
N PHE A 244 6.73 -3.54 13.68
CA PHE A 244 5.46 -2.86 13.95
C PHE A 244 5.48 -2.10 15.28
N THR A 245 5.18 -0.81 15.19
CA THR A 245 5.05 0.11 16.33
C THR A 245 3.66 0.72 16.36
N ARG A 246 3.22 1.17 17.54
CA ARG A 246 1.87 1.72 17.73
C ARG A 246 1.69 3.10 17.11
N THR A 247 2.72 3.94 17.14
CA THR A 247 2.59 5.37 16.79
C THR A 247 3.65 5.83 15.79
N LYS A 248 3.31 6.86 14.99
CA LYS A 248 4.23 7.47 14.02
C LYS A 248 5.54 7.98 14.67
N HIS A 249 5.42 8.63 15.82
CA HIS A 249 6.57 9.13 16.58
C HIS A 249 7.40 8.00 17.18
N GLY A 250 6.75 6.88 17.57
CA GLY A 250 7.41 5.65 17.97
C GLY A 250 8.23 5.06 16.83
N ALA A 251 7.67 5.00 15.62
CA ALA A 251 8.37 4.52 14.42
C ALA A 251 9.62 5.36 14.11
N ASP A 252 9.50 6.69 14.13
CA ASP A 252 10.62 7.61 13.89
C ASP A 252 11.72 7.49 14.94
N ARG A 253 11.34 7.36 16.21
CA ARG A 253 12.28 7.19 17.31
C ARG A 253 13.01 5.85 17.21
N LEU A 254 12.28 4.76 17.00
CA LEU A 254 12.86 3.42 16.92
C LEU A 254 13.78 3.29 15.70
N ALA A 255 13.40 3.82 14.54
CA ALA A 255 14.26 3.81 13.37
C ALA A 255 15.59 4.53 13.64
N ARG A 256 15.58 5.69 14.32
CA ARG A 256 16.83 6.37 14.74
C ARG A 256 17.65 5.50 15.70
N GLN A 257 17.01 4.98 16.74
CA GLN A 257 17.70 4.17 17.75
C GLN A 257 18.33 2.89 17.18
N LEU A 258 17.72 2.28 16.16
CA LEU A 258 18.29 1.14 15.43
C LEU A 258 19.48 1.55 14.56
N ASN A 259 19.39 2.69 13.85
CA ASN A 259 20.52 3.21 13.08
C ASN A 259 21.73 3.55 13.99
N ASP A 260 21.49 4.10 15.18
CA ASP A 260 22.53 4.37 16.18
C ASP A 260 23.25 3.09 16.65
N ARG A 261 22.59 1.92 16.50
CA ARG A 261 23.13 0.59 16.80
C ARG A 261 23.69 -0.13 15.57
N GLY A 262 23.86 0.57 14.45
CA GLY A 262 24.40 0.01 13.21
C GLY A 262 23.39 -0.79 12.38
N VAL A 263 22.10 -0.77 12.74
CA VAL A 263 21.04 -1.46 11.99
C VAL A 263 20.35 -0.46 11.06
N SER A 264 20.55 -0.60 9.76
CA SER A 264 19.95 0.30 8.77
C SER A 264 18.43 0.23 8.81
N ALA A 265 17.78 1.29 9.28
CA ALA A 265 16.35 1.32 9.55
C ALA A 265 15.66 2.54 8.96
N VAL A 266 14.46 2.36 8.41
CA VAL A 266 13.63 3.44 7.87
C VAL A 266 12.21 3.37 8.40
N ALA A 267 11.65 4.52 8.77
CA ALA A 267 10.29 4.61 9.28
C ALA A 267 9.25 4.74 8.16
N LEU A 268 8.10 4.07 8.33
CA LEU A 268 7.00 4.03 7.37
C LEU A 268 5.65 4.24 8.06
N HIS A 269 5.12 5.45 7.96
CA HIS A 269 3.87 5.85 8.61
C HIS A 269 3.13 6.92 7.78
N GLY A 270 1.89 7.25 8.14
CA GLY A 270 1.05 8.22 7.43
C GLY A 270 1.59 9.66 7.35
N GLY A 271 2.62 9.98 8.15
CA GLY A 271 3.30 11.28 8.13
C GLY A 271 4.42 11.39 7.09
N ARG A 272 4.80 10.28 6.43
CA ARG A 272 5.80 10.27 5.36
C ARG A 272 5.16 10.66 4.02
N SER A 273 5.89 11.42 3.21
CA SER A 273 5.45 11.72 1.84
C SER A 273 5.42 10.45 0.98
N GLN A 274 4.65 10.43 -0.11
CA GLN A 274 4.57 9.23 -0.97
C GLN A 274 5.96 8.84 -1.50
N GLY A 275 6.74 9.81 -1.99
CA GLY A 275 8.10 9.53 -2.48
C GLY A 275 9.04 8.98 -1.39
N GLN A 276 8.85 9.37 -0.13
CA GLN A 276 9.60 8.77 1.00
C GLN A 276 9.15 7.32 1.26
N ARG A 277 7.85 7.04 1.19
CA ARG A 277 7.28 5.70 1.37
C ARG A 277 7.74 4.76 0.25
N ASP A 278 7.66 5.20 -1.00
CA ASP A 278 8.10 4.45 -2.17
C ASP A 278 9.60 4.14 -2.10
N ARG A 279 10.41 5.13 -1.68
CA ARG A 279 11.85 4.94 -1.47
C ARG A 279 12.13 3.93 -0.36
N ALA A 280 11.46 4.03 0.79
CA ALA A 280 11.63 3.09 1.89
C ALA A 280 11.33 1.65 1.47
N LEU A 281 10.25 1.44 0.69
CA LEU A 281 9.89 0.13 0.16
C LEU A 281 10.90 -0.39 -0.87
N LYS A 282 11.35 0.49 -1.77
CA LYS A 282 12.38 0.16 -2.75
C LYS A 282 13.70 -0.21 -2.08
N ASP A 283 14.08 0.52 -1.03
CA ASP A 283 15.30 0.26 -0.27
C ASP A 283 15.21 -1.06 0.50
N MET A 284 14.03 -1.41 1.02
CA MET A 284 13.80 -2.68 1.70
C MET A 284 13.90 -3.88 0.76
N SER A 285 13.19 -3.82 -0.38
CA SER A 285 13.24 -4.90 -1.38
C SER A 285 14.66 -5.05 -1.98
N ALA A 286 15.37 -3.93 -2.20
CA ALA A 286 16.76 -3.96 -2.65
C ALA A 286 17.79 -4.34 -1.56
N GLY A 287 17.35 -4.65 -0.33
CA GLY A 287 18.24 -5.02 0.78
C GLY A 287 19.14 -3.89 1.32
N ARG A 288 18.87 -2.62 0.96
CA ARG A 288 19.63 -1.46 1.45
C ARG A 288 19.29 -1.08 2.89
N VAL A 289 18.08 -1.41 3.33
CA VAL A 289 17.65 -1.27 4.73
C VAL A 289 17.30 -2.64 5.29
N ARG A 290 17.69 -2.87 6.55
CA ARG A 290 17.41 -4.09 7.30
C ARG A 290 16.09 -4.02 8.04
N ALA A 291 15.69 -2.84 8.51
CA ALA A 291 14.44 -2.68 9.25
C ALA A 291 13.49 -1.67 8.60
N LEU A 292 12.28 -2.13 8.28
CA LEU A 292 11.17 -1.26 7.92
C LEU A 292 10.29 -1.05 9.15
N VAL A 293 10.44 0.09 9.85
CA VAL A 293 9.71 0.36 11.08
C VAL A 293 8.38 1.02 10.76
N ALA A 294 7.26 0.31 10.95
CA ALA A 294 5.96 0.74 10.45
C ALA A 294 4.88 0.84 11.53
N THR A 295 3.87 1.66 11.27
CA THR A 295 2.57 1.63 11.97
C THR A 295 1.59 0.75 11.21
N ASP A 296 0.59 0.18 11.88
CA ASP A 296 -0.47 -0.65 11.25
C ASP A 296 -1.05 -0.03 9.99
N VAL A 297 -1.52 1.21 10.10
CA VAL A 297 -2.15 1.94 9.00
C VAL A 297 -1.24 2.05 7.78
N ALA A 298 0.07 2.16 8.00
CA ALA A 298 1.01 2.33 6.91
C ALA A 298 1.52 1.02 6.36
N ALA A 299 1.59 -0.06 7.14
CA ALA A 299 2.01 -1.37 6.68
C ALA A 299 0.87 -2.21 6.07
N ARG A 300 -0.40 -1.84 6.31
CA ARG A 300 -1.57 -2.41 5.64
C ARG A 300 -1.51 -2.11 4.13
N GLY A 301 -1.79 -3.13 3.31
CA GLY A 301 -1.72 -3.03 1.85
C GLY A 301 -0.31 -2.93 1.25
N ILE A 302 0.75 -3.09 2.05
CA ILE A 302 2.11 -3.15 1.51
C ILE A 302 2.46 -4.59 1.15
N HIS A 303 2.68 -4.82 -0.14
CA HIS A 303 3.35 -6.03 -0.61
C HIS A 303 4.86 -5.80 -0.56
N VAL A 304 5.42 -5.97 0.63
CA VAL A 304 6.85 -6.29 0.73
C VAL A 304 6.98 -7.75 0.33
N GLU A 305 8.02 -8.09 -0.44
CA GLU A 305 8.45 -9.49 -0.61
C GLU A 305 8.52 -10.15 0.77
N ALA A 306 8.26 -11.46 0.82
CA ALA A 306 8.24 -12.21 2.08
C ALA A 306 9.50 -11.92 2.87
N LEU A 307 9.36 -11.18 3.97
CA LEU A 307 10.51 -10.86 4.82
C LEU A 307 10.78 -12.06 5.71
N PRO A 308 12.05 -12.37 6.02
CA PRO A 308 12.37 -13.51 6.88
C PRO A 308 11.84 -13.34 8.30
N ALA A 309 11.67 -12.10 8.78
CA ALA A 309 11.14 -11.80 10.10
C ALA A 309 10.07 -10.70 10.13
N VAL A 310 9.14 -10.84 11.07
CA VAL A 310 8.20 -9.81 11.52
C VAL A 310 8.43 -9.59 13.01
N VAL A 311 8.60 -8.33 13.42
CA VAL A 311 8.73 -7.96 14.84
C VAL A 311 7.53 -7.13 15.26
N HIS A 312 6.72 -7.64 16.18
CA HIS A 312 5.76 -6.80 16.90
C HIS A 312 6.49 -6.11 18.05
N PHE A 313 7.13 -4.98 17.74
CA PHE A 313 7.77 -4.16 18.77
C PHE A 313 6.73 -3.73 19.79
N ASP A 314 5.60 -3.19 19.33
CA ASP A 314 4.37 -3.05 20.12
C ASP A 314 3.36 -4.12 19.69
N PRO A 315 2.96 -5.08 20.55
CA PRO A 315 1.91 -6.05 20.21
C PRO A 315 0.59 -5.38 19.80
N PRO A 316 -0.18 -5.98 18.85
CA PRO A 316 -1.46 -5.43 18.42
C PRO A 316 -2.52 -5.53 19.52
N THR A 317 -3.60 -4.74 19.39
CA THR A 317 -4.73 -4.77 20.34
C THR A 317 -5.78 -5.84 20.00
N GLN A 318 -5.77 -6.37 18.78
CA GLN A 318 -6.75 -7.36 18.31
C GLN A 318 -6.06 -8.54 17.62
N SER A 319 -6.66 -9.72 17.71
CA SER A 319 -6.15 -10.95 17.10
C SER A 319 -6.14 -10.88 15.57
N ALA A 320 -7.15 -10.26 14.96
CA ALA A 320 -7.18 -10.01 13.52
C ALA A 320 -5.94 -9.21 13.06
N ASP A 321 -5.54 -8.18 13.81
CA ASP A 321 -4.35 -7.41 13.48
C ASP A 321 -3.05 -8.21 13.64
N TYR A 322 -2.99 -9.12 14.62
CA TYR A 322 -1.86 -10.04 14.75
C TYR A 322 -1.66 -10.88 13.50
N VAL A 323 -2.73 -11.50 12.99
CA VAL A 323 -2.69 -12.31 11.76
C VAL A 323 -2.23 -11.47 10.59
N HIS A 324 -2.76 -10.25 10.45
CA HIS A 324 -2.43 -9.37 9.34
C HIS A 324 -0.97 -8.86 9.32
N ARG A 325 -0.42 -8.59 10.51
CA ARG A 325 0.99 -8.21 10.68
C ARG A 325 1.90 -9.40 10.43
N SER A 326 1.55 -10.56 10.98
CA SER A 326 2.30 -11.81 10.83
C SER A 326 2.35 -12.29 9.38
N GLY A 327 1.27 -12.08 8.63
CA GLY A 327 1.21 -12.41 7.20
C GLY A 327 2.13 -11.60 6.28
N ARG A 328 3.12 -10.86 6.82
CA ARG A 328 4.22 -10.22 6.05
C ARG A 328 5.47 -11.11 5.93
N THR A 329 5.48 -12.25 6.64
CA THR A 329 6.46 -13.33 6.48
C THR A 329 5.77 -14.62 6.02
N GLY A 330 6.53 -15.69 5.76
CA GLY A 330 5.95 -17.01 5.49
C GLY A 330 5.18 -17.12 4.17
N ARG A 331 5.60 -16.42 3.09
CA ARG A 331 4.91 -16.48 1.78
C ARG A 331 5.74 -17.23 0.74
N ALA A 332 5.05 -17.75 -0.29
CA ALA A 332 5.66 -18.45 -1.43
C ALA A 332 6.57 -19.63 -1.03
N GLY A 333 6.22 -20.33 0.05
CA GLY A 333 6.96 -21.50 0.55
C GLY A 333 8.22 -21.20 1.37
N ALA A 334 8.57 -19.92 1.56
CA ALA A 334 9.72 -19.54 2.41
C ALA A 334 9.34 -19.56 3.90
N PRO A 335 10.20 -20.07 4.80
CA PRO A 335 9.96 -20.03 6.24
C PRO A 335 9.92 -18.59 6.76
N GLY A 336 9.30 -18.39 7.91
CA GLY A 336 9.14 -17.07 8.50
C GLY A 336 9.13 -17.10 10.01
N VAL A 337 9.59 -16.02 10.64
CA VAL A 337 9.52 -15.85 12.10
C VAL A 337 8.70 -14.63 12.47
N VAL A 338 7.89 -14.75 13.50
CA VAL A 338 7.15 -13.64 14.12
C VAL A 338 7.57 -13.52 15.56
N VAL A 339 8.22 -12.41 15.92
CA VAL A 339 8.64 -12.14 17.30
C VAL A 339 7.83 -11.01 17.89
N SER A 340 7.09 -11.30 18.96
CA SER A 340 6.33 -10.31 19.72
C SER A 340 7.04 -9.95 21.01
N LEU A 341 7.40 -8.67 21.17
CA LEU A 341 8.02 -8.17 22.39
C LEU A 341 6.95 -7.92 23.45
N VAL A 342 7.01 -8.66 24.55
CA VAL A 342 6.03 -8.65 25.63
C VAL A 342 6.60 -7.94 26.85
N THR A 343 6.05 -6.78 27.15
CA THR A 343 6.37 -6.02 28.37
C THR A 343 5.45 -6.44 29.52
N PRO A 344 5.78 -6.12 30.78
CA PRO A 344 4.91 -6.41 31.93
C PRO A 344 3.46 -5.94 31.74
N GLU A 345 3.27 -4.74 31.17
CA GLU A 345 1.96 -4.10 30.97
C GLU A 345 1.17 -4.72 29.82
N THR A 346 1.87 -5.27 28.81
CA THR A 346 1.22 -5.90 27.65
C THR A 346 0.98 -7.39 27.85
N SER A 347 1.56 -8.01 28.89
CA SER A 347 1.55 -9.45 29.11
C SER A 347 0.15 -10.06 29.22
N ALA A 348 -0.76 -9.43 29.97
CA ALA A 348 -2.14 -9.92 30.12
C ALA A 348 -2.90 -9.91 28.79
N HIS A 349 -2.74 -8.82 28.04
CA HIS A 349 -3.36 -8.64 26.73
C HIS A 349 -2.82 -9.61 25.68
N VAL A 350 -1.50 -9.79 25.62
CA VAL A 350 -0.87 -10.75 24.69
C VAL A 350 -1.35 -12.19 24.97
N ARG A 351 -1.53 -12.58 26.24
CA ARG A 351 -2.11 -13.89 26.59
C ARG A 351 -3.54 -14.07 26.06
N GLN A 352 -4.32 -13.00 25.97
CA GLN A 352 -5.65 -13.07 25.35
C GLN A 352 -5.54 -13.32 23.85
N ILE A 353 -4.62 -12.65 23.17
CA ILE A 353 -4.36 -12.87 21.74
C ILE A 353 -3.88 -14.31 21.49
N GLN A 354 -2.91 -14.80 22.26
CA GLN A 354 -2.42 -16.19 22.16
C GLN A 354 -3.57 -17.20 22.24
N ARG A 355 -4.40 -17.11 23.28
CA ARG A 355 -5.56 -17.98 23.46
C ARG A 355 -6.56 -17.88 22.31
N SER A 356 -6.86 -16.67 21.83
CA SER A 356 -7.81 -16.49 20.72
C SER A 356 -7.33 -17.05 19.39
N LEU A 357 -6.01 -17.22 19.23
CA LEU A 357 -5.38 -17.74 18.03
C LEU A 357 -4.94 -19.21 18.17
N GLY A 358 -5.18 -19.84 19.33
CA GLY A 358 -4.69 -21.19 19.61
C GLY A 358 -3.17 -21.31 19.63
N LEU A 359 -2.44 -20.20 19.84
CA LEU A 359 -0.98 -20.21 19.93
C LEU A 359 -0.56 -20.63 21.34
N GLU A 360 0.27 -21.67 21.43
CA GLU A 360 0.79 -22.19 22.69
C GLU A 360 1.47 -21.08 23.52
N PRO A 361 1.27 -21.03 24.86
CA PRO A 361 1.98 -20.12 25.76
C PRO A 361 3.47 -20.49 25.93
N GLY A 362 4.20 -20.67 24.84
CA GLY A 362 5.63 -20.91 24.87
C GLY A 362 6.40 -19.62 25.15
N ALA A 363 6.85 -19.44 26.39
CA ALA A 363 7.94 -18.50 26.68
C ALA A 363 9.22 -19.07 26.05
N THR A 364 9.44 -18.81 24.76
CA THR A 364 10.76 -18.97 24.18
C THR A 364 11.57 -17.75 24.60
N SER A 365 12.27 -17.90 25.73
CA SER A 365 13.49 -17.14 25.95
C SER A 365 14.38 -17.31 24.71
N PRO A 366 15.20 -16.31 24.33
CA PRO A 366 16.26 -16.57 23.37
C PRO A 366 17.21 -17.57 24.02
N THR A 367 17.02 -18.86 23.74
CA THR A 367 18.01 -19.87 24.06
C THR A 367 19.18 -19.56 23.15
N THR A 368 20.23 -18.97 23.72
CA THR A 368 21.53 -18.89 23.07
C THR A 368 21.95 -20.34 22.80
N PRO A 369 22.10 -20.80 21.55
CA PRO A 369 22.80 -22.05 21.32
C PRO A 369 24.26 -21.74 21.57
N GLN A 370 24.80 -22.27 22.67
CA GLN A 370 26.24 -22.25 22.90
C GLN A 370 26.97 -22.88 21.71
N GLY A 371 28.14 -22.31 21.44
CA GLY A 371 28.92 -22.48 20.23
C GLY A 371 29.07 -23.91 19.73
N THR A 372 28.96 -24.03 18.42
CA THR A 372 29.84 -24.90 17.65
C THR A 372 30.42 -24.07 16.53
N THR A 373 31.67 -23.67 16.73
CA THR A 373 32.51 -23.00 15.73
C THR A 373 32.81 -24.00 14.60
N PRO A 374 32.71 -23.56 13.33
CA PRO A 374 33.70 -23.97 12.35
C PRO A 374 34.55 -22.75 11.99
N ALA A 375 35.86 -22.94 12.07
CA ALA A 375 36.86 -21.96 11.71
C ALA A 375 36.73 -21.55 10.23
N SER A 376 36.81 -20.25 9.96
CA SER A 376 37.19 -19.73 8.64
C SER A 376 37.80 -18.33 8.77
N THR A 377 39.13 -18.36 8.78
CA THR A 377 40.13 -17.44 8.22
C THR A 377 39.73 -15.98 7.95
N GLU A 378 40.38 -15.08 8.71
CA GLU A 378 40.47 -13.64 8.49
C GLU A 378 40.97 -13.24 7.09
N ALA A 379 40.35 -12.18 6.54
CA ALA A 379 41.04 -11.21 5.70
C ALA A 379 40.54 -9.80 6.08
N PRO A 380 41.42 -8.80 6.31
CA PRO A 380 41.01 -7.52 6.87
C PRO A 380 40.35 -6.62 5.81
N ARG A 381 39.14 -6.11 6.10
CA ARG A 381 38.50 -5.05 5.31
C ARG A 381 38.65 -3.70 6.05
N ALA A 382 39.23 -2.73 5.34
CA ALA A 382 39.55 -1.39 5.81
C ALA A 382 38.29 -0.56 6.17
N PRO A 383 38.41 0.39 7.13
CA PRO A 383 37.28 1.23 7.53
C PRO A 383 36.89 2.25 6.45
N TYR A 384 35.59 2.28 6.14
CA TYR A 384 34.95 3.26 5.28
C TYR A 384 34.73 4.58 6.05
N ALA A 385 35.39 5.66 5.61
CA ALA A 385 35.19 7.01 6.11
C ALA A 385 34.12 7.76 5.28
N PRO A 386 33.19 8.51 5.91
CA PRO A 386 32.20 9.29 5.17
C PRO A 386 32.83 10.54 4.56
N ARG A 387 32.75 10.66 3.23
CA ARG A 387 33.18 11.87 2.49
C ARG A 387 32.14 12.99 2.65
N SER A 388 32.47 14.00 3.46
CA SER A 388 31.79 15.29 3.49
C SER A 388 32.21 16.13 2.27
N SER A 389 31.23 16.54 1.46
CA SER A 389 31.41 17.45 0.33
C SER A 389 31.59 18.89 0.81
N ALA A 390 32.84 19.38 0.81
CA ALA A 390 33.17 20.79 0.89
C ALA A 390 34.02 21.14 -0.34
N GLY A 391 33.39 21.72 -1.35
CA GLY A 391 34.03 22.19 -2.58
C GLY A 391 33.41 23.51 -2.99
N ARG A 392 33.83 24.56 -2.30
CA ARG A 392 33.49 25.97 -2.56
C ARG A 392 34.19 26.37 -3.86
N ARG A 393 33.44 26.82 -4.88
CA ARG A 393 34.02 27.47 -6.07
C ARG A 393 33.97 28.98 -5.90
N GLU A 394 35.14 29.58 -6.04
CA GLU A 394 35.44 31.01 -6.03
C GLU A 394 34.87 31.71 -7.26
N THR A 395 34.34 32.91 -7.06
CA THR A 395 34.17 33.92 -8.10
C THR A 395 34.85 35.21 -7.62
N SER A 396 35.83 35.70 -8.39
CA SER A 396 36.57 36.95 -8.16
C SER A 396 35.97 38.09 -9.03
N PRO A 397 36.36 39.37 -8.87
CA PRO A 397 35.42 40.45 -8.55
C PRO A 397 35.31 41.52 -9.65
N ARG A 398 34.28 42.37 -9.58
CA ARG A 398 34.14 43.59 -10.42
C ARG A 398 34.14 44.85 -9.52
N PRO A 399 34.76 45.98 -9.93
CA PRO A 399 35.15 47.07 -9.01
C PRO A 399 34.02 48.11 -8.81
N PRO A 400 34.16 49.02 -7.81
CA PRO A 400 33.08 49.89 -7.37
C PRO A 400 33.03 51.21 -8.15
N ARG A 401 31.83 51.78 -8.31
CA ARG A 401 31.65 53.20 -8.67
C ARG A 401 30.65 53.88 -7.72
N ALA A 402 30.94 55.16 -7.49
CA ALA A 402 30.59 55.96 -6.33
C ALA A 402 29.15 56.53 -6.27
N ARG A 403 28.76 56.95 -5.06
CA ARG A 403 27.67 57.88 -4.67
C ARG A 403 27.75 59.20 -5.47
N GLU A 404 26.72 60.03 -5.73
CA GLU A 404 25.41 60.44 -5.14
C GLU A 404 24.77 61.46 -6.16
N PRO A 405 23.67 62.24 -5.92
CA PRO A 405 22.51 62.16 -5.01
C PRO A 405 21.09 62.50 -5.62
N ARG A 406 20.03 62.16 -4.85
CA ARG A 406 18.71 62.83 -4.60
C ARG A 406 17.72 63.27 -5.72
N ARG A 407 16.45 62.85 -5.57
CA ARG A 407 15.19 63.61 -5.24
C ARG A 407 13.97 62.72 -5.59
N ALA A 408 13.04 62.37 -4.68
CA ALA A 408 12.01 63.13 -3.96
C ALA A 408 10.83 63.63 -4.84
N ASN A 409 9.71 62.89 -4.81
CA ASN A 409 8.29 63.29 -4.86
C ASN A 409 7.47 62.02 -5.17
N GLY A 410 6.31 61.73 -4.61
CA GLY A 410 5.36 62.49 -3.80
C GLY A 410 4.00 61.80 -3.99
N SER A 411 3.32 61.57 -2.88
CA SER A 411 2.00 60.94 -2.69
C SER A 411 0.81 61.75 -3.22
N SER A 412 -0.30 61.07 -3.57
CA SER A 412 -1.73 61.38 -3.23
C SER A 412 -2.62 60.41 -4.05
N GLU A 413 -3.42 59.49 -3.49
CA GLU A 413 -4.73 59.65 -2.83
C GLU A 413 -5.75 60.53 -3.59
N ALA A 414 -6.85 59.92 -4.07
CA ALA A 414 -8.25 60.24 -3.74
C ALA A 414 -9.21 59.51 -4.73
N THR A 415 -9.98 58.49 -4.31
CA THR A 415 -11.38 58.50 -3.81
C THR A 415 -12.49 58.79 -4.84
N THR A 416 -13.35 57.77 -5.03
CA THR A 416 -14.80 57.74 -5.35
C THR A 416 -15.50 58.94 -5.98
N GLY A 417 -16.26 58.67 -7.04
CA GLY A 417 -17.42 59.46 -7.47
C GLY A 417 -18.43 58.59 -8.22
N THR A 418 -19.55 58.28 -7.56
CA THR A 418 -20.74 57.63 -8.11
C THR A 418 -21.78 58.70 -8.44
N ARG A 419 -22.38 58.67 -9.65
CA ARG A 419 -23.83 58.84 -9.96
C ARG A 419 -24.11 59.51 -11.30
N GLU A 420 -24.89 58.77 -12.10
CA GLU A 420 -26.10 59.14 -12.86
C GLU A 420 -26.26 60.55 -13.46
N ALA A 421 -26.47 60.57 -14.79
CA ALA A 421 -27.47 61.42 -15.44
C ALA A 421 -27.99 60.77 -16.74
N THR A 422 -29.31 60.57 -16.79
CA THR A 422 -30.23 60.49 -17.94
C THR A 422 -29.95 61.60 -18.99
N THR A 423 -30.23 61.51 -20.30
CA THR A 423 -31.55 61.40 -20.97
C THR A 423 -31.38 61.48 -22.51
N GLY A 424 -32.30 60.85 -23.28
CA GLY A 424 -32.70 61.23 -24.67
C GLY A 424 -31.80 60.75 -25.83
N THR A 425 -32.27 60.31 -27.00
CA THR A 425 -33.54 60.57 -27.70
C THR A 425 -33.78 59.51 -28.80
N ARG A 426 -35.07 59.31 -29.14
CA ARG A 426 -35.66 58.46 -30.20
C ARG A 426 -35.30 58.89 -31.64
N GLU A 427 -35.38 57.94 -32.57
CA GLU A 427 -36.08 57.90 -33.89
C GLU A 427 -35.63 56.59 -34.58
N ALA A 428 -36.43 55.78 -35.29
CA ALA A 428 -37.80 55.79 -35.77
C ALA A 428 -38.30 54.34 -35.89
#